data_AF-A0A0M7B749-F1
#
_entry.id   AF-A0A0M7B749-F1
#
_cell.length_a   1.000
_cell.length_b   1.000
_cell.length_c   1.000
_cell.angle_alpha   90.00
_cell.angle_beta   90.00
_cell.angle_gamma   90.00
#
_symmetry.space_group_name_H-M   'P 1'
#
loop_
_entity.id
_entity.type
_entity.pdbx_description
1 polymer ?
#
loop_
_entity_poly.entity_id
_entity_poly.type
_entity_poly.pdbx_seq_one_letter_code
_entity_poly.pdbx_strand_id
1 'polypeptide(L)'
;MDRAGDLLAALSNWWAARPPIPVPAPPDPALLAVAAILVAGLGLTGLAVAGTERRLSWLSLVMLLAGLAILYWLAEAHRADLGPRAMPAAIGEILMGILR
;
A
#
# COMPACT_ATOMS: atom_id res chain seq x y z
N MET A 1 -9.62 12.22 -19.73
CA MET A 1 -9.33 10.80 -19.40
C MET A 1 -8.38 10.82 -18.23
N ASP A 2 -8.91 10.68 -17.02
CA ASP A 2 -8.10 10.70 -15.80
C ASP A 2 -7.45 9.34 -15.61
N ARG A 3 -6.21 9.21 -16.09
CA ARG A 3 -5.39 7.99 -15.98
C ARG A 3 -5.31 7.45 -14.53
N ALA A 4 -5.36 8.35 -13.55
CA ALA A 4 -5.38 7.99 -12.13
C ALA A 4 -6.68 7.29 -11.71
N GLY A 5 -7.82 7.75 -12.22
CA GLY A 5 -9.14 7.14 -11.97
C GLY A 5 -9.25 5.76 -12.59
N ASP A 6 -8.78 5.60 -13.83
CA ASP A 6 -8.80 4.31 -14.54
C ASP A 6 -7.89 3.26 -13.85
N LEU A 7 -6.72 3.69 -13.37
CA LEU A 7 -5.78 2.82 -12.67
C LEU A 7 -6.34 2.38 -11.31
N LEU A 8 -6.98 3.30 -10.57
CA LEU A 8 -7.62 2.99 -9.29
C LEU A 8 -8.80 2.03 -9.48
N ALA A 9 -9.60 2.22 -10.53
CA ALA A 9 -10.70 1.32 -10.88
C ALA A 9 -10.19 -0.08 -11.24
N ALA A 10 -9.11 -0.18 -12.04
CA ALA A 10 -8.49 -1.46 -12.39
C ALA A 10 -7.95 -2.20 -11.15
N LEU A 11 -7.27 -1.49 -10.26
CA LEU A 11 -6.78 -2.04 -8.98
C LEU A 11 -7.92 -2.53 -8.09
N SER A 12 -9.01 -1.76 -7.99
CA SER A 12 -10.18 -2.13 -7.21
C SER A 12 -10.88 -3.37 -7.75
N ASN A 13 -11.05 -3.45 -9.08
CA ASN A 13 -11.65 -4.61 -9.71
C ASN A 13 -10.79 -5.87 -9.54
N TRP A 14 -9.47 -5.76 -9.70
CA TRP A 14 -8.55 -6.86 -9.45
C TRP A 14 -8.53 -7.30 -7.98
N TRP A 15 -8.61 -6.34 -7.05
CA TRP A 15 -8.71 -6.63 -5.62
C TRP A 15 -9.98 -7.41 -5.30
N ALA A 16 -11.14 -6.90 -5.75
CA ALA A 16 -12.44 -7.51 -5.50
C ALA A 16 -12.59 -8.92 -6.12
N ALA A 17 -11.92 -9.17 -7.25
CA ALA A 17 -11.98 -10.46 -7.94
C ALA A 17 -11.22 -11.58 -7.21
N ARG A 18 -10.35 -11.26 -6.25
CA ARG A 18 -9.59 -12.28 -5.52
C ARG A 18 -10.36 -12.85 -4.32
N PRO A 19 -10.29 -14.17 -4.09
CA PRO A 19 -10.86 -14.77 -2.89
C PRO A 19 -10.10 -14.25 -1.65
N PRO A 20 -10.79 -14.07 -0.51
CA PRO A 20 -10.14 -13.69 0.74
C PRO A 20 -9.14 -14.78 1.16
N ILE A 21 -7.96 -14.35 1.60
CA ILE A 21 -6.90 -15.22 2.08
C ILE A 21 -6.96 -15.20 3.62
N PRO A 22 -7.03 -16.35 4.28
CA PRO A 22 -7.00 -16.39 5.74
C PRO A 22 -5.60 -15.95 6.20
N VAL A 23 -5.52 -14.72 6.70
CA VAL A 23 -4.32 -14.15 7.30
C VAL A 23 -4.53 -13.99 8.81
N PRO A 24 -3.48 -14.15 9.63
CA PRO A 24 -3.58 -13.91 11.05
C PRO A 24 -3.93 -12.44 11.31
N ALA A 25 -4.71 -12.20 12.37
CA ALA A 25 -5.01 -10.84 12.81
C ALA A 25 -3.70 -10.13 13.22
N PRO A 26 -3.47 -8.90 12.75
CA PRO A 26 -2.31 -8.12 13.14
C PRO A 26 -2.41 -7.77 14.64
N PRO A 27 -1.29 -7.88 15.39
CA PRO A 27 -1.31 -7.64 16.84
C PRO A 27 -1.60 -6.19 17.21
N ASP A 28 -1.07 -5.23 16.43
CA ASP A 28 -1.36 -3.79 16.58
C ASP A 28 -1.48 -3.16 15.18
N PRO A 29 -2.71 -3.08 14.62
CA PRO A 29 -2.90 -2.62 13.25
C PRO A 29 -2.56 -1.15 13.05
N ALA A 30 -2.75 -0.31 14.07
CA ALA A 30 -2.46 1.13 13.97
C ALA A 30 -0.95 1.38 13.91
N LEU A 31 -0.18 0.75 14.81
CA LEU A 31 1.27 0.85 14.80
C LEU A 31 1.86 0.29 13.51
N LEU A 32 1.36 -0.86 13.04
CA LEU A 32 1.82 -1.48 11.80
C LEU A 32 1.52 -0.61 10.57
N ALA A 33 0.37 0.06 10.52
CA ALA A 33 0.04 0.97 9.43
C ALA A 33 1.03 2.15 9.37
N VAL A 34 1.32 2.78 10.51
CA VAL A 34 2.30 3.87 10.61
C VAL A 34 3.69 3.39 10.20
N ALA A 35 4.15 2.26 10.74
CA ALA A 35 5.45 1.68 10.40
C ALA A 35 5.54 1.35 8.90
N ALA A 36 4.48 0.78 8.32
CA ALA A 36 4.43 0.44 6.90
C ALA A 36 4.50 1.68 6.01
N ILE A 37 3.79 2.75 6.35
CA ILE A 37 3.83 4.03 5.62
C ILE A 37 5.24 4.64 5.69
N LEU A 38 5.85 4.67 6.88
CA LEU A 38 7.21 5.20 7.05
C LEU A 38 8.24 4.40 6.25
N VAL A 39 8.18 3.06 6.32
CA VAL A 39 9.10 2.17 5.62
C VAL A 39 8.91 2.24 4.11
N ALA A 40 7.66 2.27 3.63
CA ALA A 40 7.36 2.46 2.21
C ALA A 40 7.81 3.84 1.72
N GLY A 41 7.58 4.90 2.50
CA GLY A 41 7.99 6.27 2.18
C GLY A 41 9.52 6.43 2.12
N LEU A 42 10.25 5.80 3.05
CA LEU A 42 11.71 5.73 3.01
C LEU A 42 12.21 4.97 1.78
N GLY A 43 11.57 3.84 1.46
CA GLY A 43 11.87 3.07 0.24
C GLY A 43 11.64 3.89 -1.03
N LEU A 44 10.52 4.61 -1.13
CA LEU A 44 10.22 5.50 -2.25
C LEU A 44 11.23 6.64 -2.36
N THR A 45 11.53 7.32 -1.26
CA THR A 45 12.52 8.42 -1.25
C THR A 45 13.89 7.92 -1.69
N GLY A 46 14.33 6.77 -1.15
CA GLY A 46 15.59 6.16 -1.52
C GLY A 46 15.65 5.73 -2.99
N LEU A 47 14.55 5.20 -3.54
CA LEU A 47 14.46 4.87 -4.97
C LEU A 47 14.45 6.12 -5.85
N ALA A 48 13.77 7.20 -5.43
CA ALA A 48 13.77 8.46 -6.16
C ALA A 48 15.18 9.06 -6.23
N VAL A 49 15.90 9.10 -5.09
CA VAL A 49 17.28 9.57 -5.03
C VAL A 49 18.21 8.68 -5.87
N ALA A 50 18.15 7.36 -5.70
CA ALA A 50 18.98 6.44 -6.47
C ALA A 50 18.70 6.55 -7.99
N GLY A 51 17.43 6.79 -8.37
CA GLY A 51 17.02 7.08 -9.74
C GLY A 51 17.69 8.32 -10.32
N THR A 52 17.85 9.40 -9.54
CA THR A 52 18.60 10.59 -9.98
C THR A 52 20.08 10.29 -10.23
N GLU A 53 20.66 9.35 -9.48
CA GLU A 53 22.04 8.89 -9.63
C GLU A 53 22.23 7.80 -10.71
N ARG A 54 21.18 7.40 -11.43
CA ARG A 54 21.15 6.24 -12.36
C ARG A 54 21.63 4.94 -11.71
N ARG A 55 21.44 4.80 -10.39
CA ARG A 55 21.79 3.60 -9.62
C ARG A 55 20.53 3.00 -9.03
N LEU A 56 20.42 1.68 -9.04
CA LEU A 56 19.31 1.02 -8.35
C LEU A 56 19.71 0.75 -6.90
N SER A 57 18.93 1.23 -5.95
CA SER A 57 19.09 0.87 -4.54
C SER A 57 18.19 -0.33 -4.20
N TRP A 58 18.79 -1.52 -4.13
CA TRP A 58 18.10 -2.74 -3.71
C TRP A 58 17.52 -2.62 -2.31
N LEU A 59 18.23 -1.95 -1.39
CA LEU A 59 17.74 -1.70 -0.04
C LEU A 59 16.44 -0.89 -0.06
N SER A 60 16.40 0.19 -0.83
CA SER A 60 15.22 1.05 -0.94
C SER A 60 14.05 0.31 -1.59
N LEU A 61 14.33 -0.56 -2.57
CA LEU A 61 13.31 -1.43 -3.15
C LEU A 61 12.74 -2.43 -2.13
N VAL A 62 13.60 -3.08 -1.36
CA VAL A 62 13.19 -4.03 -0.30
C VAL A 62 12.35 -3.33 0.77
N MET A 63 12.75 -2.13 1.20
CA MET A 63 11.97 -1.33 2.15
C MET A 63 10.60 -0.98 1.56
N LEU A 64 10.53 -0.53 0.31
CA LEU A 64 9.25 -0.25 -0.34
C LEU A 64 8.34 -1.48 -0.38
N LEU A 65 8.87 -2.63 -0.81
CA LEU A 65 8.12 -3.88 -0.88
C LEU A 65 7.67 -4.37 0.50
N ALA A 66 8.51 -4.22 1.53
CA ALA A 66 8.17 -4.60 2.89
C ALA A 66 7.01 -3.74 3.44
N GLY A 67 7.06 -2.42 3.24
CA GLY A 67 5.97 -1.53 3.65
C GLY A 67 4.65 -1.86 2.92
N LEU A 68 4.72 -2.07 1.61
CA LEU A 68 3.55 -2.48 0.81
C LEU A 68 2.99 -3.84 1.24
N ALA A 69 3.84 -4.80 1.59
CA ALA A 69 3.41 -6.11 2.07
C ALA A 69 2.67 -6.04 3.41
N ILE A 70 3.12 -5.16 4.32
CA ILE A 70 2.41 -4.94 5.60
C ILE A 70 1.06 -4.28 5.38
N LEU A 71 0.97 -3.28 4.50
CA LEU A 71 -0.31 -2.66 4.12
C LEU A 71 -1.27 -3.67 3.48
N TYR A 72 -0.74 -4.55 2.63
CA TYR A 72 -1.51 -5.65 2.06
C TYR A 72 -2.05 -6.58 3.15
N TRP A 73 -1.19 -6.99 4.09
CA TRP A 73 -1.59 -7.87 5.19
C TRP A 73 -2.67 -7.24 6.06
N LEU A 74 -2.48 -5.97 6.47
CA LEU A 74 -3.45 -5.23 7.29
C LEU A 74 -4.83 -5.21 6.64
N ALA A 75 -4.86 -4.95 5.34
CA ALA A 75 -6.12 -4.76 4.65
C ALA A 75 -6.76 -6.09 4.20
N GLU A 76 -5.98 -7.17 4.05
CA GLU A 76 -6.52 -8.52 3.95
C GLU A 76 -7.13 -8.97 5.30
N ALA A 77 -6.49 -8.63 6.42
CA ALA A 77 -7.01 -8.95 7.76
C ALA A 77 -8.35 -8.24 8.07
N HIS A 78 -8.56 -7.04 7.52
CA HIS A 78 -9.79 -6.26 7.67
C HIS A 78 -10.72 -6.34 6.45
N ARG A 79 -10.48 -7.27 5.52
CA ARG A 79 -11.24 -7.39 4.27
C ARG A 79 -12.73 -7.66 4.50
N ALA A 80 -13.05 -8.40 5.57
CA ALA A 80 -14.42 -8.67 5.99
C ALA A 80 -15.15 -7.41 6.49
N ASP A 81 -14.43 -6.51 7.18
CA ASP A 81 -15.00 -5.30 7.79
C ASP A 81 -15.07 -4.13 6.81
N LEU A 82 -14.07 -4.00 5.93
CA LEU A 82 -13.96 -2.93 4.93
C LEU A 82 -14.82 -3.21 3.69
N GLY A 83 -15.12 -4.48 3.41
CA GLY A 83 -15.78 -4.90 2.18
C GLY A 83 -14.82 -4.96 0.97
N PRO A 84 -15.19 -5.73 -0.07
CA PRO A 84 -14.27 -6.14 -1.14
C PRO A 84 -13.81 -5.01 -2.08
N ARG A 85 -14.33 -3.79 -1.94
CA ARG A 85 -13.97 -2.63 -2.79
C ARG A 85 -13.36 -1.46 -2.03
N ALA A 86 -13.34 -1.47 -0.70
CA ALA A 86 -12.96 -0.30 0.08
C ALA A 86 -11.44 -0.15 0.29
N MET A 87 -10.65 -1.22 0.13
CA MET A 87 -9.22 -1.16 0.41
C MET A 87 -8.44 -0.16 -0.47
N PRO A 88 -8.60 -0.08 -1.80
CA PRO A 88 -7.91 0.92 -2.61
C PRO A 88 -8.40 2.34 -2.35
N ALA A 89 -9.70 2.50 -2.06
CA ALA A 89 -10.31 3.79 -1.76
C ALA A 89 -9.82 4.34 -0.41
N ALA A 90 -9.75 3.51 0.63
CA ALA A 90 -9.22 3.87 1.94
C ALA A 90 -7.73 4.24 1.88
N ILE A 91 -6.92 3.51 1.10
CA ILE A 91 -5.51 3.89 0.86
C ILE A 91 -5.43 5.23 0.13
N GLY A 92 -6.28 5.45 -0.89
CA GLY A 92 -6.34 6.73 -1.62
C GLY A 92 -6.78 7.91 -0.75
N GLU A 93 -7.75 7.71 0.14
CA GLU A 93 -8.21 8.73 1.09
C GLU A 93 -7.15 9.04 2.16
N ILE A 94 -6.47 8.02 2.70
CA ILE A 94 -5.35 8.23 3.64
C ILE A 94 -4.23 9.01 2.95
N LEU A 95 -3.88 8.67 1.71
CA LEU A 95 -2.87 9.39 0.93
C LEU A 95 -3.29 10.84 0.63
N MET A 96 -4.55 11.08 0.26
CA MET A 96 -5.07 12.44 0.06
C MET A 96 -5.16 13.25 1.36
N GLY A 97 -5.45 12.59 2.49
CA GLY A 97 -5.48 13.22 3.80
C GLY A 97 -4.10 13.64 4.31
N ILE A 98 -3.03 12.93 3.91
CA ILE A 98 -1.63 13.28 4.23
C ILE A 98 -1.09 14.40 3.31
N LEU A 99 -1.63 14.53 2.10
CA LEU A 99 -1.23 15.54 1.10
C LEU A 99 -1.96 16.89 1.23
N ARG A 100 -2.97 16.98 2.09
CA ARG A 100 -3.64 18.24 2.48
C ARG A 100 -3.02 18.79 3.75
#